data_AF-A0A5K0YAU5-F1
#
_entry.id   AF-A0A5K0YAU5-F1
#
_cell.length_a   1.000
_cell.length_b   1.000
_cell.length_c   1.000
_cell.angle_alpha   90.00
_cell.angle_beta   90.00
_cell.angle_gamma   90.00
#
_symmetry.space_group_name_H-M   'P 1'
#
loop_
_entity.id
_entity.type
_entity.pdbx_description
1 polymer ?
#
loop_
_entity_poly.entity_id
_entity_poly.type
_entity_poly.pdbx_seq_one_letter_code
_entity_poly.pdbx_strand_id
1 'polypeptide(L)' 'DLPTGKTIGGGYEKGGIYFLSDPVGIAASSNTSLSSSFQWHLRLGHPSVSKLRHLLPHLSLP' A
#
# COMPACT_ATOMS: atom_id res chain seq x y z
N ASP A 1 -18.17 0.92 1.00
CA ASP A 1 -18.61 2.31 1.15
C ASP A 1 -19.88 2.31 1.99
N LEU A 2 -20.02 3.27 2.92
CA LEU A 2 -21.13 3.28 3.87
C LEU A 2 -22.53 3.31 3.22
N PRO A 3 -22.72 3.97 2.05
CA PRO A 3 -24.02 3.99 1.37
C PRO A 3 -24.40 2.70 0.64
N THR A 4 -23.46 2.01 -0.03
CA THR A 4 -23.75 0.80 -0.83
C THR A 4 -23.26 -0.49 -0.19
N GLY A 5 -22.56 -0.42 0.94
CA GLY A 5 -22.00 -1.58 1.63
C GLY A 5 -20.93 -2.33 0.83
N LYS A 6 -20.55 -1.82 -0.35
CA LYS A 6 -19.63 -2.51 -1.24
C LYS A 6 -18.22 -2.46 -0.66
N THR A 7 -17.67 -3.63 -0.39
CA THR A 7 -16.27 -3.77 0.01
C THR A 7 -15.40 -3.68 -1.24
N ILE A 8 -14.24 -3.04 -1.09
CA ILE A 8 -13.21 -3.05 -2.14
C ILE A 8 -12.75 -4.48 -2.40
N GLY A 9 -12.71 -5.31 -1.35
CA GLY A 9 -12.41 -6.74 -1.39
C GLY A 9 -12.14 -7.25 0.03
N GLY A 10 -11.98 -8.56 0.17
CA GLY A 10 -11.49 -9.19 1.41
C GLY A 10 -9.97 -9.09 1.55
N GLY A 11 -9.44 -9.38 2.73
CA GLY A 11 -8.01 -9.34 2.99
C GLY A 11 -7.62 -9.89 4.35
N TYR A 12 -6.32 -9.83 4.66
CA TYR A 12 -5.78 -10.23 5.95
C TYR A 12 -4.72 -9.24 6.44
N GLU A 13 -4.58 -9.13 7.76
CA GLU A 13 -3.54 -8.32 8.40
C GLU A 13 -2.29 -9.15 8.66
N LYS A 14 -1.12 -8.54 8.43
CA LYS A 14 0.17 -9.08 8.82
C LYS A 14 1.14 -7.94 9.13
N GLY A 15 1.64 -7.89 10.36
CA GLY A 15 2.66 -6.92 10.78
C GLY A 15 2.20 -5.46 10.76
N GLY A 16 0.92 -5.21 11.03
CA GLY A 16 0.29 -3.88 10.99
C GLY A 16 -0.01 -3.38 9.58
N ILE A 17 0.02 -4.27 8.59
CA ILE A 17 -0.25 -3.99 7.17
C ILE A 17 -1.39 -4.91 6.71
N TYR A 18 -2.36 -4.33 6.02
CA TYR A 18 -3.51 -5.06 5.49
C TYR A 18 -3.27 -5.41 4.02
N PHE A 19 -3.36 -6.69 3.68
CA PHE A 19 -3.17 -7.25 2.35
C PHE A 19 -4.53 -7.64 1.77
N LEU A 20 -4.84 -7.22 0.55
CA LEU A 20 -6.02 -7.70 -0.16
C LEU A 20 -5.80 -9.15 -0.64
N SER A 21 -6.77 -10.02 -0.39
CA SER A 21 -6.72 -11.43 -0.81
C SER A 21 -6.90 -11.58 -2.32
N ASP A 22 -7.76 -10.73 -2.91
CA ASP A 22 -8.01 -10.71 -4.35
C ASP A 22 -7.49 -9.39 -4.95
N PRO A 23 -6.77 -9.43 -6.07
CA PRO A 23 -6.36 -8.21 -6.76
C PRO A 23 -7.61 -7.50 -7.31
N VAL A 24 -7.98 -6.41 -6.65
CA VAL A 24 -8.97 -5.47 -7.19
C VAL A 24 -8.36 -4.87 -8.45
N GLY A 25 -9.04 -4.99 -9.60
CA GLY A 25 -8.51 -4.52 -10.89
C GLY A 25 -8.05 -3.05 -10.91
N ILE A 26 -8.54 -2.24 -9.97
CA ILE A 26 -8.12 -0.83 -9.74
C ILE A 26 -6.80 -0.73 -8.96
N ALA A 27 -6.50 -1.65 -8.04
CA ALA A 27 -5.26 -1.65 -7.26
C ALA A 27 -4.08 -2.23 -8.05
N ALA A 28 -4.34 -3.21 -8.93
CA ALA A 28 -3.33 -3.84 -9.78
C ALA A 28 -2.77 -2.90 -10.88
N SER A 29 -3.45 -1.79 -11.17
CA SER A 29 -3.03 -0.80 -12.18
C SER A 29 -2.16 0.33 -11.59
N SER A 30 -1.75 0.25 -10.31
CA SER A 30 -0.68 1.11 -9.79
C SER A 30 0.64 0.72 -10.45
N ASN A 31 0.95 1.38 -11.57
CA ASN A 31 2.26 1.34 -12.18
C ASN A 31 3.34 1.52 -11.10
N THR A 32 4.21 0.53 -10.98
CA THR A 32 5.48 0.60 -10.24
C THR A 32 6.46 1.56 -10.93
N SER A 33 5.99 2.60 -11.64
CA SER A 33 6.84 3.67 -12.10
C SER A 33 7.54 4.22 -10.87
N LEU A 34 8.88 4.25 -10.89
CA LEU A 34 9.75 4.70 -9.80
C LEU A 34 9.11 5.92 -9.12
N SER A 35 8.36 5.65 -8.06
CA SER A 35 7.70 6.72 -7.34
C SER A 35 8.80 7.35 -6.52
N SER A 36 9.06 8.63 -6.76
CA SER A 36 10.03 9.40 -5.97
C SER A 36 9.69 9.25 -4.49
N SER A 37 10.70 9.31 -3.62
CA SER A 37 10.52 9.35 -2.16
C SER A 37 9.46 10.38 -1.75
N PHE A 38 9.39 11.51 -2.47
CA PHE A 38 8.37 12.54 -2.27
C PHE A 38 6.94 12.06 -2.58
N GLN A 39 6.73 11.25 -3.62
CA GLN A 39 5.41 10.68 -3.92
C GLN A 39 4.97 9.66 -2.86
N TRP A 40 5.91 8.91 -2.29
CA TRP A 40 5.63 8.04 -1.15
C TRP A 40 5.30 8.85 0.11
N HIS A 41 5.99 9.96 0.36
CA HIS A 41 5.66 10.88 1.45
C HIS A 41 4.23 11.45 1.31
N LEU A 42 3.84 11.86 0.10
CA LEU A 42 2.48 12.34 -0.14
C LEU A 42 1.42 11.23 0.00
N ARG A 43 1.74 9.99 -0.40
CA ARG A 43 0.78 8.86 -0.34
C ARG A 43 0.64 8.23 1.05
N LEU A 44 1.74 8.10 1.79
CA LEU A 44 1.80 7.38 3.07
C LEU A 44 1.99 8.31 4.28
N GLY A 45 2.25 9.61 4.06
CA GLY A 45 2.61 10.56 5.09
C GLY A 45 4.05 10.37 5.59
N HIS A 46 4.21 10.23 6.91
CA HIS A 46 5.47 9.85 7.56
C HIS A 46 5.41 8.38 8.03
N PRO A 47 5.44 7.40 7.11
CA PRO A 47 5.46 6.00 7.52
C PRO A 47 6.75 5.73 8.30
N SER A 48 6.65 4.93 9.36
CA SER A 48 7.86 4.47 10.06
C SER A 48 8.72 3.63 9.13
N VAL A 49 10.05 3.70 9.30
CA VAL A 49 11.02 2.95 8.47
C VAL A 49 10.72 1.45 8.47
N SER A 50 10.28 0.90 9.61
CA SER A 50 9.88 -0.50 9.74
C SER A 50 8.71 -0.85 8.80
N LYS A 51 7.71 0.02 8.72
CA LYS A 51 6.53 -0.18 7.85
C LYS A 51 6.90 -0.04 6.38
N LEU A 52 7.83 0.87 6.06
CA LEU A 52 8.33 1.04 4.69
C LEU A 52 9.12 -0.18 4.19
N ARG A 53 10.00 -0.76 5.01
CA ARG A 53 10.74 -1.99 4.65
C ARG A 53 9.82 -3.17 4.34
N HIS A 54 8.68 -3.24 5.01
CA HIS A 54 7.71 -4.31 4.80
C HIS A 54 6.93 -4.13 3.48
N LEU A 55 6.67 -2.90 3.06
CA LEU A 55 6.00 -2.57 1.80
C LEU A 55 6.95 -2.60 0.60
N LEU A 56 8.19 -2.15 0.80
CA LEU A 56 9.19 -1.95 -0.25
C LEU A 56 10.54 -2.53 0.23
N PRO A 57 10.70 -3.86 0.27
CA PRO A 57 11.89 -4.50 0.82
C PRO A 57 13.19 -4.20 0.06
N HIS A 58 13.07 -3.69 -1.17
CA HIS A 58 14.17 -3.29 -2.05
C HIS A 58 14.54 -1.80 -1.93
N LEU A 59 13.86 -1.03 -1.07
CA LEU A 59 14.12 0.39 -0.90
C LEU A 59 15.25 0.59 0.12
N SER A 60 16.47 0.76 -0.38
CA SER A 60 17.61 1.23 0.39
C SER A 60 17.44 2.72 0.68
N LEU A 61 16.99 3.04 1.90
CA LEU A 61 17.06 4.41 2.41
C LEU A 61 18.54 4.76 2.65
N PRO A 62 19.00 5.95 2.23
CA PRO A 62 20.33 6.46 2.59
C PRO A 62 20.47 6.72 4.10
#